data_AF-A0A2D5UYS9-F1
#
_entry.id   AF-A0A2D5UYS9-F1
#
_cell.length_a   1.000
_cell.length_b   1.000
_cell.length_c   1.000
_cell.angle_alpha   90.00
_cell.angle_beta   90.00
_cell.angle_gamma   90.00
#
_symmetry.space_group_name_H-M   'P 1'
#
loop_
_entity.id
_entity.type
_entity.pdbx_description
1 polymer ?
#
loop_
_entity_poly.entity_id
_entity_poly.type
_entity_poly.pdbx_seq_one_letter_code
_entity_poly.pdbx_strand_id
1 'polypeptide(L)'
;MATHLVEGGPDLDELKRLYDQGKLDFLKEELDTYFALHKEEITDYCSKTGALPRNRPQTRQENTNENSGNGRRLDETVEEYIKRKGSIDFYEEIRAQIHEIEKEIWIVHERDPSVPDEQIREQWITKYAGRWRAWRVSEILYVFEQNRNHYLNMLN
;
A
#
# COMPACT_ATOMS: atom_id res chain seq x y z
N MET A 1 -23.81 -2.41 -2.84
CA MET A 1 -23.10 -3.45 -2.05
C MET A 1 -22.34 -2.72 -0.96
N ALA A 2 -22.86 -2.71 0.26
CA ALA A 2 -22.13 -2.22 1.42
C ALA A 2 -21.06 -3.26 1.75
N THR A 3 -19.79 -2.87 1.68
CA THR A 3 -18.68 -3.75 2.06
C THR A 3 -18.80 -3.98 3.56
N HIS A 4 -19.34 -5.15 3.95
CA HIS A 4 -19.31 -5.61 5.33
C HIS A 4 -17.85 -5.66 5.76
N LEU A 5 -17.39 -4.65 6.50
CA LEU A 5 -16.08 -4.66 7.14
C LEU A 5 -16.13 -5.65 8.30
N VAL A 6 -15.98 -6.94 7.98
CA VAL A 6 -15.87 -8.06 8.93
C VAL A 6 -14.75 -7.77 9.93
N GLU A 7 -14.96 -8.16 11.19
CA GLU A 7 -13.92 -8.11 12.23
C GLU A 7 -12.79 -9.08 11.89
N GLY A 8 -11.64 -8.55 11.50
CA GLY A 8 -10.48 -9.32 11.09
C GLY A 8 -9.56 -8.46 10.23
N GLY A 9 -8.31 -8.86 10.07
CA GLY A 9 -7.41 -8.20 9.11
C GLY A 9 -7.93 -8.27 7.67
N PRO A 10 -7.17 -7.75 6.70
CA PRO A 10 -7.52 -7.89 5.29
C PRO A 10 -7.73 -9.37 4.93
N ASP A 11 -8.94 -9.71 4.51
CA ASP A 11 -9.30 -11.01 3.96
C ASP A 11 -8.59 -11.22 2.62
N LEU A 12 -7.60 -12.13 2.63
CA LEU A 12 -6.80 -12.45 1.45
C LEU A 12 -7.64 -13.10 0.34
N ASP A 13 -8.68 -13.85 0.69
CA ASP A 13 -9.56 -14.48 -0.31
C ASP A 13 -10.38 -13.41 -1.04
N GLU A 14 -10.83 -12.39 -0.31
CA GLU A 14 -11.50 -11.23 -0.89
C GLU A 14 -10.56 -10.42 -1.78
N LEU A 15 -9.32 -10.12 -1.35
CA LEU A 15 -8.34 -9.41 -2.18
C LEU A 15 -8.04 -10.17 -3.48
N LYS A 16 -7.84 -11.49 -3.38
CA LYS A 16 -7.67 -12.35 -4.55
C LYS A 16 -8.88 -12.27 -5.47
N ARG A 17 -10.10 -12.38 -4.92
CA ARG A 17 -11.33 -12.30 -5.70
C ARG A 17 -11.48 -10.94 -6.41
N LEU A 18 -11.12 -9.83 -5.76
CA LEU A 18 -11.14 -8.50 -6.37
C LEU A 18 -10.10 -8.38 -7.48
N TYR A 19 -8.89 -8.90 -7.27
CA TYR A 19 -7.82 -8.94 -8.26
C TYR A 19 -8.21 -9.77 -9.50
N ASP A 20 -8.71 -10.98 -9.31
CA ASP A 20 -9.13 -11.89 -10.38
C ASP A 20 -10.31 -11.31 -11.19
N GLN A 21 -11.10 -10.42 -10.60
CA GLN A 21 -12.19 -9.69 -11.28
C GLN A 21 -11.72 -8.42 -12.02
N GLY A 22 -10.43 -8.09 -11.99
CA GLY A 22 -9.89 -6.85 -12.57
C GLY A 22 -10.25 -5.59 -11.79
N LYS A 23 -10.86 -5.71 -10.60
CA LYS A 23 -11.29 -4.56 -9.80
C LYS A 23 -10.12 -3.78 -9.19
N LEU A 24 -8.93 -4.37 -9.20
CA LEU A 24 -7.68 -3.75 -8.73
C LEU A 24 -6.76 -3.36 -9.89
N ASP A 25 -7.23 -3.40 -11.16
CA ASP A 25 -6.37 -3.07 -12.31
C ASP A 25 -5.91 -1.61 -12.31
N PHE A 26 -6.74 -0.69 -11.81
CA PHE A 26 -6.36 0.73 -11.67
C PHE A 26 -5.12 0.90 -10.77
N LEU A 27 -4.96 0.07 -9.73
CA LEU A 27 -3.78 0.11 -8.86
C LEU A 27 -2.50 -0.29 -9.60
N LYS A 28 -2.60 -1.05 -10.71
CA LYS A 28 -1.42 -1.39 -11.51
C LYS A 28 -0.85 -0.15 -12.18
N GLU A 29 -1.73 0.67 -12.78
CA GLU A 29 -1.38 1.93 -13.43
C GLU A 29 -0.87 2.97 -12.43
N GLU A 30 -1.50 3.05 -11.25
CA GLU A 30 -1.04 3.91 -10.16
C GLU A 30 0.35 3.48 -9.66
N LEU A 31 0.59 2.18 -9.48
CA LEU A 31 1.89 1.65 -9.09
C LEU A 31 2.95 1.87 -10.17
N ASP A 32 2.64 1.70 -11.45
CA ASP A 32 3.56 2.02 -12.54
C ASP A 32 4.00 3.48 -12.48
N THR A 33 3.03 4.38 -12.36
CA THR A 33 3.28 5.83 -12.22
C THR A 33 4.11 6.13 -10.98
N TYR A 34 3.76 5.53 -9.85
CA TYR A 34 4.45 5.70 -8.57
C TYR A 34 5.90 5.24 -8.63
N PHE A 35 6.16 4.02 -9.13
CA PHE A 35 7.52 3.49 -9.25
C PHE A 35 8.36 4.30 -10.24
N ALA A 36 7.77 4.77 -11.33
CA ALA A 36 8.47 5.63 -12.28
C ALA A 36 8.85 6.98 -11.65
N LEU A 37 7.95 7.61 -10.90
CA LEU A 37 8.17 8.91 -10.27
C LEU A 37 9.13 8.83 -9.06
N HIS A 38 9.05 7.76 -8.28
CA HIS A 38 9.81 7.60 -7.02
C HIS A 38 10.99 6.63 -7.14
N LYS A 39 11.41 6.24 -8.35
CA LYS A 39 12.50 5.27 -8.59
C LYS A 39 13.76 5.58 -7.77
N GLU A 40 14.23 6.83 -7.81
CA GLU A 40 15.44 7.24 -7.10
C GLU A 40 15.30 7.12 -5.59
N GLU A 41 14.15 7.52 -5.05
CA GLU A 41 13.86 7.45 -3.61
C GLU A 41 13.79 6.00 -3.11
N ILE A 42 13.11 5.14 -3.87
CA ILE A 42 13.00 3.70 -3.57
C ILE A 42 14.40 3.05 -3.62
N THR A 43 15.20 3.37 -4.65
CA THR A 43 16.56 2.84 -4.82
C THR A 43 17.50 3.29 -3.70
N ASP A 44 17.42 4.55 -3.29
CA ASP A 44 18.18 5.09 -2.15
C ASP A 44 17.76 4.40 -0.83
N TYR A 45 16.46 4.20 -0.61
CA TYR A 45 15.98 3.43 0.55
C TYR A 45 16.53 2.00 0.55
N CYS A 46 16.49 1.31 -0.59
CA CYS A 46 17.02 -0.06 -0.73
C CYS A 46 18.54 -0.10 -0.51
N SER A 47 19.27 0.91 -0.96
CA SER A 47 20.72 1.04 -0.76
C SER A 47 21.09 1.34 0.70
N LYS A 48 20.24 2.05 1.44
CA LYS A 48 20.44 2.36 2.88
C LYS A 48 20.15 1.17 3.78
N THR A 49 19.21 0.32 3.40
CA THR A 49 18.81 -0.89 4.13
C THR A 49 19.66 -2.12 3.79
N GLY A 50 20.57 -2.00 2.81
CA GLY A 50 21.48 -3.08 2.42
C GLY A 50 20.89 -4.10 1.44
N ALA A 51 19.73 -3.78 0.83
CA ALA A 51 19.08 -4.63 -0.16
C ALA A 51 19.66 -4.47 -1.59
N LEU A 52 20.35 -3.36 -1.86
CA LEU A 52 21.12 -3.14 -3.08
C LEU A 52 22.63 -3.04 -2.80
N PRO A 53 23.49 -3.63 -3.64
CA PRO A 53 24.93 -3.47 -3.52
C PRO A 53 25.29 -2.00 -3.74
N ARG A 54 25.83 -1.34 -2.70
CA ARG A 54 26.43 -0.02 -2.88
C ARG A 54 27.58 -0.18 -3.86
N ASN A 55 27.56 0.57 -4.97
CA ASN A 55 28.71 0.84 -5.82
C ASN A 55 29.77 1.64 -5.02
N ARG A 56 30.33 1.05 -3.97
CA ARG A 56 31.56 1.54 -3.34
C ARG A 56 32.72 0.99 -4.15
N PRO A 57 33.69 1.83 -4.56
CA PRO A 57 34.93 1.33 -5.15
C PRO A 57 35.55 0.34 -4.17
N GLN A 58 35.68 -0.91 -4.61
CA GLN A 58 36.28 -1.99 -3.83
C GLN A 58 37.75 -1.66 -3.57
N THR A 59 38.06 -1.09 -2.41
CA THR A 59 39.41 -1.15 -1.88
C THR A 59 39.74 -2.61 -1.60
N ARG A 60 40.60 -3.12 -2.47
CA ARG A 60 41.13 -4.47 -2.54
C ARG A 60 41.86 -4.83 -1.24
N GLN A 61 41.19 -5.53 -0.33
CA GLN A 61 41.71 -6.58 0.56
C GLN A 61 40.71 -6.81 1.69
N GLU A 62 40.05 -7.97 1.68
CA GLU A 62 39.88 -8.81 2.87
C GLU A 62 39.22 -10.13 2.46
N ASN A 63 40.07 -11.16 2.35
CA ASN A 63 39.67 -12.55 2.49
C ASN A 63 39.20 -12.73 3.93
N THR A 64 37.93 -13.12 4.17
CA THR A 64 37.55 -14.14 5.16
C THR A 64 36.03 -14.38 5.15
N ASN A 65 35.69 -15.67 5.04
CA ASN A 65 34.51 -16.34 5.59
C ASN A 65 33.10 -15.78 5.28
N GLU A 66 32.45 -16.45 4.32
CA GLU A 66 31.09 -16.99 4.38
C GLU A 66 30.30 -16.68 5.67
N ASN A 67 29.82 -15.44 5.80
CA ASN A 67 28.70 -15.09 6.70
C ASN A 67 27.94 -13.83 6.22
N SER A 68 27.94 -13.54 4.91
CA SER A 68 27.24 -12.38 4.32
C SER A 68 25.73 -12.62 4.09
N GLY A 69 25.10 -13.43 4.94
CA GLY A 69 23.71 -13.87 4.81
C GLY A 69 22.67 -12.96 5.50
N ASN A 70 22.88 -11.64 5.53
CA ASN A 70 21.99 -10.70 6.25
C ASN A 70 21.57 -9.47 5.43
N GLY A 71 21.72 -9.51 4.11
CA GLY A 71 21.06 -8.52 3.25
C GLY A 71 19.56 -8.80 3.23
N ARG A 72 18.71 -7.83 3.58
CA ARG A 72 17.26 -7.95 3.35
C ARG A 72 17.02 -8.15 1.85
N ARG A 73 16.04 -8.99 1.52
CA ARG A 73 15.67 -9.18 0.11
C ARG A 73 15.06 -7.88 -0.44
N LEU A 74 15.28 -7.61 -1.73
CA LEU A 74 14.85 -6.38 -2.37
C LEU A 74 13.32 -6.21 -2.33
N ASP A 75 12.59 -7.28 -2.60
CA ASP A 75 11.13 -7.35 -2.48
C ASP A 75 10.64 -6.97 -1.07
N GLU A 76 11.17 -7.63 -0.04
CA GLU A 76 10.82 -7.35 1.37
C GLU A 76 11.08 -5.89 1.75
N THR A 77 12.14 -5.31 1.18
CA THR A 77 12.55 -3.93 1.43
C THR A 77 11.62 -2.93 0.75
N VAL A 78 11.21 -3.21 -0.49
CA VAL A 78 10.23 -2.41 -1.22
C VAL A 78 8.85 -2.52 -0.56
N GLU A 79 8.43 -3.70 -0.10
CA GLU A 79 7.19 -3.86 0.67
C GLU A 79 7.21 -3.02 1.95
N GLU A 80 8.32 -3.02 2.70
CA GLU A 80 8.45 -2.19 3.89
C GLU A 80 8.40 -0.70 3.54
N TYR A 81 9.02 -0.30 2.43
CA TYR A 81 8.94 1.07 1.93
C TYR A 81 7.49 1.47 1.64
N ILE A 82 6.73 0.65 0.92
CA ILE A 82 5.31 0.87 0.63
C ILE A 82 4.50 0.96 1.93
N LYS A 83 4.72 0.05 2.89
CA LYS A 83 4.06 0.08 4.21
C LYS A 83 4.35 1.37 4.96
N ARG A 84 5.58 1.88 4.92
CA ARG A 84 5.98 3.14 5.58
C ARG A 84 5.36 4.37 4.92
N LYS A 85 5.28 4.39 3.59
CA LYS A 85 4.60 5.48 2.87
C LYS A 85 3.10 5.44 3.09
N GLY A 86 2.53 4.23 3.11
CA GLY A 86 1.13 3.97 3.42
C GLY A 86 0.15 4.53 2.40
N SER A 87 0.63 5.07 1.28
CA SER A 87 -0.14 5.57 0.15
C SER A 87 0.75 5.69 -1.09
N ILE A 88 0.17 5.44 -2.28
CA ILE A 88 0.82 5.65 -3.59
C ILE A 88 0.22 6.85 -4.34
N ASP A 89 -1.06 7.17 -4.10
CA ASP A 89 -1.70 8.40 -4.54
C ASP A 89 -2.54 8.99 -3.39
N PHE A 90 -1.99 10.02 -2.75
CA PHE A 90 -2.62 10.65 -1.59
C PHE A 90 -3.91 11.38 -1.95
N TYR A 91 -4.00 11.95 -3.15
CA TYR A 91 -5.18 12.71 -3.56
C TYR A 91 -6.34 11.78 -3.87
N GLU A 92 -6.10 10.70 -4.59
CA GLU A 92 -7.11 9.69 -4.86
C GLU A 92 -7.55 8.95 -3.59
N GLU A 93 -6.64 8.69 -2.65
CA GLU A 93 -7.02 8.13 -1.35
C GLU A 93 -7.93 9.06 -0.54
N ILE A 94 -7.64 10.35 -0.48
CA ILE A 94 -8.53 11.32 0.21
C ILE A 94 -9.90 11.35 -0.46
N ARG A 95 -9.95 11.39 -1.80
CA ARG A 95 -11.21 11.38 -2.54
C ARG A 95 -12.03 10.12 -2.26
N ALA A 96 -11.38 8.96 -2.27
CA ALA A 96 -12.03 7.69 -1.95
C ALA A 96 -12.55 7.66 -0.51
N GLN A 97 -11.77 8.20 0.45
CA GLN A 97 -12.21 8.29 1.85
C GLN A 97 -13.42 9.23 2.02
N ILE A 98 -13.40 10.41 1.38
CA ILE A 98 -14.53 11.35 1.39
C ILE A 98 -15.78 10.66 0.82
N HIS A 99 -15.64 9.93 -0.28
CA HIS A 99 -16.75 9.21 -0.89
C HIS A 99 -17.35 8.14 0.03
N GLU A 100 -16.54 7.40 0.78
CA GLU A 100 -17.04 6.43 1.76
C GLU A 100 -17.74 7.11 2.95
N ILE A 101 -17.26 8.28 3.37
CA ILE A 101 -17.94 9.09 4.39
C ILE A 101 -19.29 9.60 3.88
N GLU A 102 -19.35 10.10 2.65
CA GLU A 102 -20.60 10.57 2.03
C GLU A 102 -21.64 9.46 1.89
N LYS A 103 -21.21 8.22 1.58
CA LYS A 103 -22.09 7.05 1.61
C LYS A 103 -22.66 6.79 2.99
N GLU A 104 -21.84 6.86 4.04
CA GLU A 104 -22.32 6.65 5.41
C GLU A 104 -23.34 7.73 5.81
N ILE A 105 -23.09 9.00 5.46
CA ILE A 105 -24.03 10.10 5.69
C ILE A 105 -25.38 9.77 5.06
N TRP A 106 -25.37 9.37 3.78
CA TRP A 106 -26.59 8.98 3.08
C TRP A 106 -27.32 7.81 3.76
N ILE A 107 -26.61 6.73 4.13
CA ILE A 107 -27.17 5.55 4.81
C ILE A 107 -27.79 5.92 6.17
N VAL A 108 -27.14 6.78 6.94
CA VAL A 108 -27.64 7.21 8.24
C VAL A 108 -28.88 8.09 8.06
N HIS A 109 -28.86 9.02 7.11
CA HIS A 109 -30.03 9.88 6.82
C HIS A 109 -31.23 9.10 6.30
N GLU A 110 -31.04 8.00 5.57
CA GLU A 110 -32.16 7.10 5.22
C GLU A 110 -32.88 6.54 6.46
N ARG A 111 -32.20 6.45 7.61
CA ARG A 111 -32.74 5.90 8.85
C ARG A 111 -33.17 6.98 9.83
N ASP A 112 -32.39 8.05 9.93
CA ASP A 112 -32.62 9.20 10.81
C ASP A 112 -32.05 10.49 10.16
N PRO A 113 -32.91 11.27 9.46
CA PRO A 113 -32.50 12.52 8.84
C PRO A 113 -32.11 13.63 9.83
N SER A 114 -32.35 13.46 11.13
CA SER A 114 -32.09 14.50 12.13
C SER A 114 -30.64 14.55 12.61
N VAL A 115 -29.86 13.50 12.33
CA VAL A 115 -28.45 13.41 12.73
C VAL A 115 -27.61 14.37 11.86
N PRO A 116 -26.85 15.31 12.45
CA PRO A 116 -25.98 16.21 11.71
C PRO A 116 -24.85 15.47 10.99
N ASP A 117 -24.53 15.87 9.76
CA ASP A 117 -23.43 15.32 8.97
C ASP A 117 -22.11 15.24 9.75
N GLU A 118 -21.74 16.31 10.46
CA GLU A 118 -20.48 16.39 11.20
C GLU A 118 -20.36 15.26 12.23
N GLN A 119 -21.45 14.97 12.94
CA GLN A 119 -21.50 13.89 13.92
C GLN A 119 -21.28 12.53 13.24
N ILE A 120 -21.83 12.32 12.05
CA ILE A 120 -21.65 11.08 11.28
C ILE A 120 -20.20 10.95 10.79
N ARG A 121 -19.59 12.04 10.31
CA ARG A 121 -18.17 12.06 9.90
C ARG A 121 -17.25 11.71 11.05
N GLU A 122 -17.41 12.35 12.21
CA GLU A 122 -16.60 12.09 13.40
C GLU A 122 -16.71 10.62 13.84
N GLN A 123 -17.93 10.08 13.87
CA GLN A 123 -18.17 8.67 14.19
C GLN A 123 -17.53 7.73 13.17
N TRP A 124 -17.66 8.02 11.88
CA TRP A 124 -17.05 7.22 10.82
C TRP A 124 -15.53 7.22 10.95
N ILE A 125 -14.92 8.38 11.15
CA ILE A 125 -13.46 8.53 11.31
C ILE A 125 -12.98 7.71 12.51
N THR A 126 -13.66 7.86 13.66
CA THR A 126 -13.30 7.16 14.89
C THR A 126 -13.41 5.65 14.75
N LYS A 127 -14.43 5.17 14.04
CA LYS A 127 -14.75 3.74 13.96
C LYS A 127 -14.06 3.02 12.80
N TYR A 128 -13.90 3.66 11.65
CA TYR A 128 -13.58 2.98 10.40
C TYR A 128 -12.28 3.47 9.73
N ALA A 129 -11.83 4.70 9.94
CA ALA A 129 -10.72 5.27 9.16
C ALA A 129 -9.43 4.44 9.24
N GLY A 130 -9.07 3.95 10.42
CA GLY A 130 -7.87 3.11 10.60
C GLY A 130 -7.96 1.78 9.84
N ARG A 131 -9.12 1.11 9.91
CA ARG A 131 -9.35 -0.16 9.20
C ARG A 131 -9.41 0.06 7.69
N TRP A 132 -10.09 1.12 7.25
CA TRP A 132 -10.16 1.50 5.84
C TRP A 132 -8.76 1.73 5.26
N ARG A 133 -7.90 2.48 5.97
CA ARG A 133 -6.51 2.71 5.53
C ARG A 133 -5.69 1.42 5.49
N ALA A 134 -5.81 0.56 6.51
CA ALA A 134 -5.13 -0.73 6.52
C ALA A 134 -5.56 -1.62 5.34
N TRP A 135 -6.85 -1.61 5.00
CA TRP A 135 -7.36 -2.31 3.82
C TRP A 135 -6.75 -1.77 2.52
N ARG A 136 -6.71 -0.45 2.33
CA ARG A 136 -6.09 0.18 1.14
C ARG A 136 -4.63 -0.20 0.96
N VAL A 137 -3.83 -0.15 2.04
CA VAL A 137 -2.43 -0.59 1.99
C VAL A 137 -2.31 -2.07 1.62
N SER A 138 -3.26 -2.89 2.06
CA SER A 138 -3.28 -4.33 1.74
C SER A 138 -3.58 -4.58 0.26
N GLU A 139 -4.49 -3.81 -0.35
CA GLU A 139 -4.75 -3.86 -1.80
C GLU A 139 -3.49 -3.49 -2.59
N ILE A 140 -2.81 -2.41 -2.21
CA ILE A 140 -1.56 -1.97 -2.85
C ILE A 140 -0.50 -3.07 -2.78
N LEU A 141 -0.26 -3.62 -1.57
CA LEU A 141 0.72 -4.68 -1.37
C LEU A 141 0.36 -5.95 -2.13
N TYR A 142 -0.93 -6.30 -2.19
CA TYR A 142 -1.39 -7.46 -2.93
C TYR A 142 -1.11 -7.31 -4.43
N VAL A 143 -1.45 -6.15 -5.02
CA VAL A 143 -1.18 -5.87 -6.44
C VAL A 143 0.32 -5.84 -6.72
N PHE A 144 1.11 -5.22 -5.85
CA PHE A 144 2.57 -5.27 -5.91
C PHE A 144 3.07 -6.71 -5.94
N GLU A 145 2.58 -7.56 -5.04
CA GLU A 145 3.01 -8.95 -4.93
C GLU A 145 2.70 -9.77 -6.18
N GLN A 146 1.49 -9.63 -6.73
CA GLN A 146 1.09 -10.33 -7.95
C GLN A 146 1.91 -9.91 -9.18
N ASN A 147 2.48 -8.69 -9.17
CA ASN A 147 3.24 -8.12 -10.28
C ASN A 147 4.70 -7.82 -9.88
N ARG A 148 5.21 -8.51 -8.85
CA ARG A 148 6.49 -8.20 -8.19
C ARG A 148 7.64 -8.05 -9.17
N ASN A 149 7.80 -9.01 -10.09
CA ASN A 149 8.91 -9.02 -11.05
C ASN A 149 8.91 -7.78 -11.94
N HIS A 150 7.73 -7.30 -12.35
CA HIS A 150 7.59 -6.10 -13.17
C HIS A 150 8.10 -4.86 -12.41
N TYR A 151 7.60 -4.63 -11.19
CA TYR A 151 7.99 -3.47 -10.38
C TYR A 151 9.45 -3.51 -9.95
N LEU A 152 9.98 -4.68 -9.60
CA LEU A 152 11.40 -4.81 -9.27
C LEU A 152 12.30 -4.53 -10.48
N ASN A 153 11.89 -4.93 -11.68
CA ASN A 153 12.65 -4.63 -12.90
C ASN A 153 12.68 -3.12 -13.21
N MET A 154 11.66 -2.35 -12.80
CA MET A 154 11.67 -0.90 -12.95
C MET A 154 12.74 -0.21 -12.09
N LEU A 155 13.19 -0.85 -11.01
CA LEU A 155 14.23 -0.32 -10.11
C LEU A 155 15.65 -0.62 -10.59
N ASN A 156 15.82 -1.58 -11.51
CA ASN A 156 17.11 -1.94 -12.10
C ASN A 156 17.57 -0.95 -13.19
#